data_AF-A0A3D2BTL4-F1
#
_entry.id   AF-A0A3D2BTL4-F1
#
_cell.length_a   1.000
_cell.length_b   1.000
_cell.length_c   1.000
_cell.angle_alpha   90.00
_cell.angle_beta   90.00
_cell.angle_gamma   90.00
#
_symmetry.space_group_name_H-M   'P 1'
#
loop_
_entity.id
_entity.type
_entity.pdbx_description
1 polymer ?
#
loop_
_entity_poly.entity_id
_entity_poly.type
_entity_poly.pdbx_seq_one_letter_code
_entity_poly.pdbx_strand_id
1 'polypeptide(L)'
;MLNTCHNAGLMVATVESCTGGLIAASLTEIAGSSDVVDRGFVTYTNEAKNELVGVPLDLFQKVGAVSEEVARAMAAGGLAHSCADIAVGVTGVAGPGQSENKPAGLVHICASREGGDVLHERCMFDGDRSAVRKASVLKAFELIERLT
;
A
#
# COMPACT_ATOMS: atom_id res chain seq x y z
N MET A 1 -16.11 0.65 0.49
CA MET A 1 -14.88 1.45 0.68
C MET A 1 -15.01 2.93 0.27
N LEU A 2 -15.05 3.35 -1.01
CA LEU A 2 -15.08 4.79 -1.36
C LEU A 2 -16.23 5.56 -0.71
N ASN A 3 -17.46 5.03 -0.81
CA ASN A 3 -18.62 5.60 -0.14
C ASN A 3 -18.45 5.66 1.39
N THR A 4 -17.80 4.65 1.97
CA THR A 4 -17.54 4.57 3.42
C THR A 4 -16.59 5.70 3.86
N CYS A 5 -15.51 5.92 3.10
CA CYS A 5 -14.58 7.03 3.35
C CYS A 5 -15.25 8.39 3.15
N HIS A 6 -16.00 8.57 2.06
CA HIS A 6 -16.75 9.80 1.76
C HIS A 6 -17.72 10.15 2.90
N ASN A 7 -18.52 9.19 3.35
CA ASN A 7 -19.48 9.39 4.43
C ASN A 7 -18.80 9.72 5.78
N ALA A 8 -17.58 9.24 5.99
CA ALA A 8 -16.77 9.53 7.17
C ALA A 8 -15.95 10.82 7.03
N GLY A 9 -15.95 11.47 5.86
CA GLY A 9 -15.12 12.64 5.56
C GLY A 9 -13.62 12.33 5.57
N LEU A 10 -13.23 11.10 5.22
CA LEU A 10 -11.84 10.64 5.27
C LEU A 10 -11.20 10.62 3.88
N MET A 11 -9.99 11.14 3.79
CA MET A 11 -9.11 11.05 2.63
C MET A 11 -8.11 9.90 2.75
N VAL A 12 -7.66 9.39 1.60
CA VAL A 12 -6.81 8.22 1.45
C VAL A 12 -5.58 8.56 0.61
N ALA A 13 -4.41 8.17 1.09
CA ALA A 13 -3.16 8.12 0.34
C ALA A 13 -2.74 6.67 0.05
N THR A 14 -2.11 6.44 -1.10
CA THR A 14 -1.59 5.11 -1.46
C THR A 14 -0.07 5.15 -1.59
N VAL A 15 0.61 4.10 -1.11
CA VAL A 15 2.06 3.91 -1.25
C VAL A 15 2.30 2.54 -1.87
N GLU A 16 2.59 2.54 -3.16
CA GLU A 16 2.58 1.36 -4.02
C GLU A 16 3.99 0.96 -4.48
N SER A 17 4.33 -0.32 -4.34
CA SER A 17 5.52 -0.90 -4.98
C SER A 17 5.10 -1.89 -6.08
N CYS A 18 4.78 -3.15 -5.73
CA CYS A 18 4.50 -4.20 -6.72
C CYS A 18 3.19 -4.01 -7.50
N THR A 19 2.25 -3.20 -6.99
CA THR A 19 1.02 -2.83 -7.67
C THR A 19 1.22 -1.73 -8.70
N GLY A 20 2.30 -0.93 -8.60
CA GLY A 20 2.73 0.01 -9.64
C GLY A 20 1.71 1.07 -10.02
N GLY A 21 0.98 1.64 -9.05
CA GLY A 21 -0.05 2.65 -9.29
C GLY A 21 -1.44 2.10 -9.55
N LEU A 22 -1.62 0.77 -9.47
CA LEU A 22 -2.90 0.12 -9.77
C LEU A 22 -3.95 0.41 -8.70
N ILE A 23 -3.55 0.60 -7.43
CA ILE A 23 -4.50 0.94 -6.36
C ILE A 23 -5.05 2.35 -6.61
N ALA A 24 -4.17 3.32 -6.85
CA ALA A 24 -4.56 4.68 -7.20
C ALA A 24 -5.41 4.71 -8.47
N ALA A 25 -5.01 3.99 -9.52
CA ALA A 25 -5.77 3.91 -10.77
C ALA A 25 -7.19 3.37 -10.53
N SER A 26 -7.33 2.26 -9.80
CA SER A 26 -8.64 1.66 -9.49
C SER A 26 -9.54 2.56 -8.63
N LEU A 27 -8.97 3.38 -7.75
CA LEU A 27 -9.73 4.39 -7.02
C LEU A 27 -10.23 5.50 -7.97
N THR A 28 -9.33 6.05 -8.78
CA THR A 28 -9.62 7.17 -9.67
C THR A 28 -10.48 6.83 -10.89
N GLU A 29 -10.68 5.53 -11.17
CA GLU A 29 -11.62 5.05 -12.19
C GLU A 29 -13.09 5.31 -11.77
N ILE A 30 -13.36 5.46 -10.47
CA ILE A 30 -14.70 5.64 -9.93
C ILE A 30 -15.01 7.14 -9.78
N ALA A 31 -16.16 7.57 -10.31
CA ALA A 31 -16.65 8.94 -10.16
C ALA A 31 -16.86 9.31 -8.69
N GLY A 32 -16.50 10.54 -8.31
CA GLY A 32 -16.54 11.01 -6.91
C GLY A 32 -15.29 10.66 -6.09
N SER A 33 -14.31 9.96 -6.67
CA SER A 33 -13.04 9.65 -6.00
C SER A 33 -12.25 10.90 -5.57
N SER A 34 -12.50 12.07 -6.16
CA SER A 34 -11.90 13.34 -5.75
C SER A 34 -12.19 13.74 -4.30
N ASP A 35 -13.27 13.25 -3.71
CA ASP A 35 -13.64 13.56 -2.32
C ASP A 35 -12.88 12.70 -1.31
N VAL A 36 -12.19 11.66 -1.78
CA VAL A 36 -11.55 10.63 -0.94
C VAL A 36 -10.08 10.45 -1.27
N VAL A 37 -9.65 10.61 -2.53
CA VAL A 37 -8.26 10.36 -2.92
C VAL A 37 -7.45 11.63 -2.80
N ASP A 38 -6.47 11.66 -1.88
CA ASP A 38 -5.52 12.78 -1.77
C ASP A 38 -4.37 12.62 -2.77
N ARG A 39 -3.61 11.51 -2.67
CA ARG A 39 -2.47 11.23 -3.58
C ARG A 39 -2.07 9.76 -3.63
N GLY A 40 -1.22 9.44 -4.60
CA GLY A 40 -0.54 8.16 -4.70
C GLY A 40 0.96 8.32 -4.88
N PHE A 41 1.71 7.49 -4.16
CA PHE A 41 3.15 7.34 -4.28
C PHE A 41 3.46 6.00 -4.91
N VAL A 42 4.19 5.98 -6.03
CA VAL A 42 4.75 4.74 -6.58
C VAL A 42 6.23 4.69 -6.24
N THR A 43 6.59 3.89 -5.23
CA THR A 43 7.93 3.83 -4.63
C THR A 43 8.60 2.48 -4.93
N TYR A 44 8.87 2.22 -6.21
CA TYR A 44 9.32 0.89 -6.65
C TYR A 44 10.69 0.48 -6.10
N THR A 45 11.64 1.43 -6.02
CA THR A 45 12.98 1.19 -5.48
C THR A 45 13.05 1.49 -3.99
N ASN A 46 14.11 1.03 -3.32
CA ASN A 46 14.34 1.32 -1.90
C ASN A 46 14.64 2.81 -1.69
N GLU A 47 15.34 3.43 -2.63
CA GLU A 47 15.63 4.86 -2.67
C GLU A 47 14.34 5.67 -2.78
N ALA A 48 13.42 5.30 -3.67
CA ALA A 48 12.13 5.99 -3.78
C ALA A 48 11.28 5.85 -2.51
N LYS A 49 11.31 4.69 -1.84
CA LYS A 49 10.65 4.50 -0.53
C LYS A 49 11.25 5.42 0.53
N ASN A 50 12.56 5.64 0.51
CA ASN A 50 13.23 6.55 1.43
C ASN A 50 12.92 8.01 1.12
N GLU A 51 13.07 8.43 -0.14
CA GLU A 51 12.93 9.83 -0.57
C GLU A 51 11.50 10.35 -0.46
N LEU A 52 10.51 9.55 -0.86
CA LEU A 52 9.12 10.03 -0.99
C LEU A 52 8.28 9.81 0.26
N VAL A 53 8.58 8.75 1.01
CA VAL A 53 7.76 8.33 2.16
C VAL A 53 8.62 7.94 3.38
N GLY A 54 9.90 8.31 3.41
CA GLY A 54 10.71 8.25 4.62
C GLY A 54 11.06 6.86 5.15
N VAL A 55 10.92 5.78 4.37
CA VAL A 55 11.32 4.44 4.84
C VAL A 55 12.82 4.40 5.09
N PRO A 56 13.31 4.06 6.30
CA PRO A 56 14.73 4.06 6.61
C PRO A 56 15.52 3.06 5.75
N LEU A 57 16.65 3.49 5.17
CA LEU A 57 17.46 2.64 4.29
C LEU A 57 18.06 1.42 5.02
N ASP A 58 18.37 1.56 6.32
CA ASP A 58 18.90 0.47 7.14
C ASP A 58 17.88 -0.64 7.41
N LEU A 59 16.58 -0.35 7.27
CA LEU A 59 15.51 -1.34 7.42
C LEU A 59 15.61 -2.42 6.33
N PHE A 60 15.93 -2.04 5.10
CA PHE A 60 16.06 -2.99 3.98
C PHE A 60 17.17 -4.01 4.21
N GLN A 61 18.28 -3.62 4.85
CA GLN A 61 19.37 -4.54 5.17
C GLN A 61 18.99 -5.58 6.22
N LYS A 62 18.06 -5.23 7.11
CA LYS A 62 17.62 -6.08 8.22
C LYS A 62 16.55 -7.09 7.81
N VAL A 63 15.56 -6.65 7.02
CA VAL A 63 14.34 -7.45 6.73
C VAL A 63 14.03 -7.58 5.24
N GLY A 64 14.73 -6.85 4.38
CA GLY A 64 14.45 -6.76 2.95
C GLY A 64 13.19 -5.94 2.62
N ALA A 65 13.04 -5.58 1.35
CA ALA A 65 11.96 -4.70 0.88
C ALA A 65 10.56 -5.29 1.01
N VAL A 66 10.43 -6.62 0.93
CA VAL A 66 9.12 -7.31 1.06
C VAL A 66 8.98 -7.86 2.48
N SER A 67 8.51 -7.02 3.39
CA SER A 67 8.41 -7.33 4.83
C SER A 67 7.26 -6.56 5.46
N GLU A 68 6.86 -6.95 6.67
CA GLU A 68 5.82 -6.25 7.43
C GLU A 68 6.30 -4.86 7.83
N GLU A 69 7.55 -4.75 8.29
CA GLU A 69 8.15 -3.52 8.77
C GLU A 69 8.23 -2.48 7.66
N VAL A 70 8.58 -2.88 6.44
CA VAL A 70 8.57 -1.97 5.28
C VAL A 70 7.15 -1.59 4.89
N ALA A 71 6.18 -2.51 4.90
CA ALA A 71 4.77 -2.16 4.62
C ALA A 71 4.22 -1.14 5.63
N ARG A 72 4.52 -1.33 6.92
CA ARG A 72 4.15 -0.40 8.00
C ARG A 72 4.83 0.96 7.84
N ALA A 73 6.14 0.97 7.56
CA ALA A 73 6.88 2.20 7.32
C ALA A 73 6.35 2.95 6.08
N MET A 74 5.97 2.24 5.01
CA MET A 74 5.33 2.82 3.84
C MET A 74 3.98 3.44 4.18
N ALA A 75 3.12 2.77 4.95
CA ALA A 75 1.82 3.32 5.35
C ALA A 75 1.99 4.56 6.26
N ALA A 76 2.86 4.48 7.27
CA ALA A 76 3.18 5.62 8.15
C ALA A 76 3.77 6.80 7.37
N GLY A 77 4.68 6.54 6.43
CA GLY A 77 5.22 7.53 5.51
C GLY A 77 4.16 8.15 4.61
N GLY A 78 3.21 7.35 4.12
CA GLY A 78 2.06 7.84 3.37
C GLY A 78 1.27 8.89 4.15
N LEU A 79 0.97 8.65 5.43
CA LEU A 79 0.32 9.64 6.30
C LEU A 79 1.21 10.89 6.48
N ALA A 80 2.49 10.70 6.83
CA ALA A 80 3.40 11.79 7.14
C ALA A 80 3.70 12.73 5.94
N HIS A 81 3.55 12.23 4.70
CA HIS A 81 3.85 12.97 3.48
C HIS A 81 2.60 13.31 2.64
N SER A 82 1.41 13.19 3.22
CA SER A 82 0.14 13.48 2.56
C SER A 82 -0.77 14.35 3.42
N CYS A 83 -1.95 14.69 2.90
CA CYS A 83 -3.02 15.30 3.70
C CYS A 83 -4.11 14.28 4.05
N ALA A 84 -3.82 12.97 3.89
CA ALA A 84 -4.81 11.92 4.05
C ALA A 84 -4.97 11.45 5.50
N ASP A 85 -6.19 11.07 5.88
CA ASP A 85 -6.50 10.47 7.17
C ASP A 85 -6.13 8.98 7.24
N ILE A 86 -6.11 8.30 6.08
CA ILE A 86 -5.73 6.90 5.95
C ILE A 86 -4.63 6.77 4.89
N ALA A 87 -3.61 5.96 5.14
CA ALA A 87 -2.67 5.56 4.10
C ALA A 87 -2.51 4.04 4.02
N VAL A 88 -2.35 3.53 2.81
CA VAL A 88 -2.06 2.10 2.56
C VAL A 88 -0.69 1.91 1.91
N GLY A 89 0.17 1.10 2.53
CA GLY A 89 1.48 0.70 2.04
C GLY A 89 1.48 -0.74 1.52
N VAL A 90 1.94 -0.95 0.29
CA VAL A 90 1.98 -2.27 -0.37
C VAL A 90 3.36 -2.59 -0.93
N THR A 91 3.97 -3.66 -0.41
CA THR A 91 5.25 -4.20 -0.89
C THR A 91 5.16 -5.72 -1.06
N GLY A 92 5.68 -6.25 -2.17
CA GLY A 92 5.46 -7.64 -2.53
C GLY A 92 6.23 -8.10 -3.75
N VAL A 93 6.14 -9.40 -4.03
CA VAL A 93 6.69 -10.04 -5.22
C VAL A 93 5.53 -10.48 -6.10
N ALA A 94 5.16 -9.64 -7.08
CA ALA A 94 4.09 -10.01 -8.02
C ALA A 94 4.49 -11.15 -8.96
N GLY A 95 5.78 -11.51 -9.04
CA GLY A 95 6.27 -12.58 -9.90
C GLY A 95 6.69 -12.11 -11.31
N PRO A 96 7.06 -13.05 -12.20
CA PRO A 96 7.03 -14.51 -11.98
C PRO A 96 8.22 -15.05 -11.14
N GLY A 97 9.29 -14.26 -10.97
CA GLY A 97 10.46 -14.65 -10.19
C GLY A 97 10.32 -14.40 -8.69
N GLN A 98 11.40 -14.67 -7.97
CA GLN A 98 11.56 -14.33 -6.56
C GLN A 98 12.30 -13.00 -6.38
N SER A 99 12.19 -12.40 -5.19
CA SER A 99 13.01 -11.25 -4.79
C SER A 99 13.54 -11.49 -3.38
N GLU A 100 14.85 -11.33 -3.14
CA GLU A 100 15.45 -11.54 -1.81
C GLU A 100 15.09 -12.91 -1.17
N ASN A 101 15.07 -13.98 -1.97
CA ASN A 101 14.62 -15.34 -1.58
C ASN A 101 13.14 -15.44 -1.15
N LYS A 102 12.32 -14.42 -1.42
CA LYS A 102 10.87 -14.41 -1.17
C LYS A 102 10.12 -14.82 -2.44
N PRO A 103 9.17 -15.76 -2.35
CA PRO A 103 8.51 -16.33 -3.53
C PRO A 103 7.56 -15.33 -4.19
N ALA A 104 7.29 -15.56 -5.49
CA ALA A 104 6.18 -14.89 -6.17
C ALA A 104 4.86 -15.15 -5.43
N GLY A 105 3.99 -14.15 -5.39
CA GLY A 105 2.72 -14.20 -4.68
C GLY A 105 2.77 -13.62 -3.26
N LEU A 106 3.95 -13.50 -2.64
CA LEU A 106 4.08 -12.90 -1.31
C LEU A 106 3.88 -11.38 -1.38
N VAL A 107 2.90 -10.86 -0.64
CA VAL A 107 2.64 -9.41 -0.54
C VAL A 107 2.33 -9.05 0.92
N HIS A 108 2.97 -7.98 1.40
CA HIS A 108 2.65 -7.33 2.67
C HIS A 108 1.88 -6.04 2.40
N ILE A 109 0.75 -5.89 3.08
CA ILE A 109 -0.18 -4.77 2.91
C ILE A 109 -0.44 -4.22 4.30
N CYS A 110 -0.22 -2.92 4.50
CA CYS A 110 -0.51 -2.24 5.75
C CYS A 110 -1.39 -1.03 5.48
N ALA A 111 -2.46 -0.85 6.25
CA ALA A 111 -3.24 0.38 6.27
C ALA A 111 -3.09 1.04 7.65
N SER A 112 -3.00 2.36 7.69
CA SER A 112 -2.84 3.13 8.92
C SER A 112 -3.77 4.33 8.89
N ARG A 113 -4.47 4.58 10.00
CA ARG A 113 -5.28 5.80 10.20
C ARG A 113 -4.53 6.79 11.09
N GLU A 114 -4.56 8.06 10.74
CA GLU A 114 -3.98 9.13 11.56
C GLU A 114 -4.59 9.10 12.98
N GLY A 115 -3.72 9.04 14.00
CA GLY A 115 -4.14 8.96 15.40
C GLY A 115 -4.91 7.68 15.78
N GLY A 116 -4.96 6.67 14.91
CA GLY A 116 -5.81 5.50 15.05
C GLY A 116 -5.10 4.17 14.84
N ASP A 117 -5.88 3.17 14.42
CA ASP A 117 -5.41 1.81 14.26
C ASP A 117 -4.48 1.61 13.07
N VAL A 118 -3.63 0.59 13.19
CA VAL A 118 -2.75 0.11 12.12
C VAL A 118 -3.06 -1.35 11.86
N LEU A 119 -3.50 -1.66 10.65
CA LEU A 119 -3.82 -3.01 10.20
C LEU A 119 -2.75 -3.50 9.24
N HIS A 120 -2.26 -4.71 9.43
CA HIS A 120 -1.30 -5.35 8.53
C HIS A 120 -1.79 -6.75 8.17
N GLU A 121 -1.57 -7.13 6.91
CA GLU A 121 -1.80 -8.48 6.41
C GLU A 121 -0.58 -8.95 5.61
N ARG A 122 -0.18 -10.20 5.88
CA ARG A 122 0.77 -10.94 5.05
C ARG A 122 -0.02 -11.91 4.18
N CYS A 123 0.01 -11.69 2.87
CA CYS A 123 -0.76 -12.48 1.92
C CYS A 123 0.16 -13.33 1.03
N MET A 124 -0.31 -14.54 0.70
CA MET A 124 0.23 -15.36 -0.38
C MET A 124 -0.87 -15.48 -1.43
N PHE A 125 -0.69 -14.84 -2.57
CA PHE A 125 -1.66 -14.85 -3.66
C PHE A 125 -1.21 -15.79 -4.78
N ASP A 126 -2.16 -16.57 -5.29
CA ASP A 126 -1.95 -17.45 -6.44
C ASP A 126 -2.10 -16.71 -7.77
N GLY A 127 -1.55 -17.32 -8.82
CA GLY A 127 -1.69 -16.88 -10.20
C GLY A 127 -0.49 -16.10 -10.74
N ASP A 128 -0.70 -15.46 -11.90
CA ASP A 128 0.33 -14.69 -12.56
C ASP A 128 0.49 -13.28 -11.94
N ARG A 129 1.44 -12.50 -12.48
CA ARG A 129 1.69 -11.11 -12.06
C ARG A 129 0.43 -10.24 -12.05
N SER A 130 -0.47 -10.43 -13.01
CA SER A 130 -1.70 -9.64 -13.11
C SER A 130 -2.66 -10.04 -11.99
N ALA A 131 -2.84 -11.34 -11.75
CA ALA A 131 -3.68 -11.87 -10.69
C ALA A 131 -3.20 -11.40 -9.31
N VAL A 132 -1.91 -11.52 -9.02
CA VAL A 132 -1.33 -11.08 -7.73
C VAL A 132 -1.54 -9.58 -7.50
N ARG A 133 -1.32 -8.74 -8.53
CA ARG A 133 -1.54 -7.29 -8.42
C ARG A 133 -3.01 -6.95 -8.15
N LYS A 134 -3.95 -7.60 -8.86
CA LYS A 134 -5.39 -7.40 -8.63
C LYS A 134 -5.83 -7.84 -7.24
N ALA A 135 -5.37 -8.99 -6.77
CA ALA A 135 -5.66 -9.47 -5.41
C ALA A 135 -5.12 -8.53 -4.34
N SER A 136 -3.92 -7.95 -4.57
CA SER A 136 -3.33 -6.95 -3.68
C SER A 136 -4.16 -5.68 -3.59
N VAL A 137 -4.73 -5.21 -4.70
CA VAL A 137 -5.62 -4.04 -4.73
C VAL A 137 -6.89 -4.29 -3.91
N LEU A 138 -7.53 -5.45 -4.10
CA LEU A 138 -8.73 -5.80 -3.35
C LEU A 138 -8.45 -5.87 -1.84
N LYS A 139 -7.33 -6.50 -1.45
CA LYS A 139 -6.95 -6.58 -0.04
C LYS A 139 -6.60 -5.21 0.55
N ALA A 140 -5.96 -4.32 -0.22
CA ALA A 140 -5.73 -2.94 0.21
C ALA A 140 -7.05 -2.20 0.48
N PHE A 141 -8.05 -2.34 -0.38
CA PHE A 141 -9.38 -1.74 -0.18
C PHE A 141 -10.12 -2.29 1.03
N GLU A 142 -10.03 -3.60 1.27
CA GLU A 142 -10.59 -4.23 2.46
C GLU A 142 -9.96 -3.67 3.75
N LEU A 143 -8.63 -3.46 3.78
CA LEU A 143 -7.97 -2.89 4.95
C LEU A 143 -8.33 -1.41 5.18
N ILE A 144 -8.45 -0.62 4.12
CA ILE A 144 -8.91 0.78 4.22
C ILE A 144 -10.33 0.82 4.80
N GLU A 145 -11.25 -0.01 4.29
CA GLU A 145 -12.64 -0.06 4.76
C GLU A 145 -12.78 -0.52 6.22
N ARG A 146 -11.82 -1.31 6.74
CA ARG A 146 -11.79 -1.66 8.17
C ARG A 146 -11.35 -0.52 9.08
N LEU A 147 -10.80 0.57 8.52
CA LEU A 147 -10.32 1.74 9.25
C LEU A 147 -11.27 2.95 9.17
N THR A 148 -12.32 2.91 8.35
CA THR A 148 -13.31 3.99 8.25
C THR A 148 -14.29 3.95 9.42
#